data_AF-W9J7P9-F1
#
_entry.id   AF-W9J7P9-F1
#
_cell.length_a   1.000
_cell.length_b   1.000
_cell.length_c   1.000
_cell.angle_alpha   90.00
_cell.angle_beta   90.00
_cell.angle_gamma   90.00
#
_symmetry.space_group_name_H-M   'P 1'
#
loop_
_entity.id
_entity.type
_entity.pdbx_description
1 polymer ?
#
loop_
_entity_poly.entity_id
_entity_poly.type
_entity_poly.pdbx_seq_one_letter_code
_entity_poly.pdbx_strand_id
1 'polypeptide(L)'
;MCSYDGGAVFAKHARSMLFDELSRGVCTIPTVLTLLLLSAGECGHGNTTQAWIYSGIAFRLIGHLGICVDGQRYPGSVHLTDEEVEIRHRLYWSCYFWDKIISLYLGRSPSLQHTQVSPPQINMDDSAENELWVPFDSPHGSDWKYPPATAHSTSCFMSACRLSVIFNEILIHMYDPLLENTEAEMQECLQTQDPAMRLWWEQLPPHLKIELSAMPQTLGAPLA
;
A
#
# COMPACT_ATOMS: atom_id res chain seq x y z
N MET A 1 20.66 -17.61 21.05
CA MET A 1 19.51 -16.69 20.86
C MET A 1 18.39 -17.52 20.29
N CYS A 2 17.24 -17.61 20.98
CA CYS A 2 16.08 -18.31 20.45
C CYS A 2 15.75 -17.74 19.07
N SER A 3 15.79 -18.59 18.05
CA SER A 3 15.28 -18.26 16.73
C SER A 3 13.79 -17.97 16.92
N TYR A 4 13.40 -16.69 16.85
CA TYR A 4 12.01 -16.31 16.81
C TYR A 4 11.45 -16.81 15.49
N ASP A 5 10.99 -18.06 15.44
CA ASP A 5 10.38 -18.80 14.31
C ASP A 5 9.76 -17.90 13.21
N GLY A 6 10.59 -17.28 12.36
CA GLY A 6 10.18 -16.25 11.39
C GLY A 6 9.26 -15.14 11.92
N GLY A 7 9.27 -14.81 13.22
CA GLY A 7 8.35 -13.84 13.83
C GLY A 7 6.93 -14.36 14.11
N ALA A 8 6.65 -15.66 13.94
CA ALA A 8 5.33 -16.27 14.12
C ALA A 8 4.72 -16.02 15.51
N VAL A 9 5.55 -16.00 16.55
CA VAL A 9 5.13 -15.69 17.93
C VAL A 9 4.58 -14.26 18.04
N PHE A 10 5.22 -13.28 17.39
CA PHE A 10 4.76 -11.89 17.39
C PHE A 10 3.45 -11.75 16.61
N ALA A 11 3.35 -12.38 15.44
CA ALA A 11 2.13 -12.37 14.65
C ALA A 11 0.94 -12.98 15.41
N LYS A 12 1.18 -14.07 16.16
CA LYS A 12 0.16 -14.69 17.03
C LYS A 12 -0.30 -13.74 18.14
N HIS A 13 0.62 -13.08 18.83
CA HIS A 13 0.26 -12.12 19.88
C HIS A 13 -0.47 -10.90 19.31
N ALA A 14 -0.01 -10.35 18.18
CA ALA A 14 -0.65 -9.22 17.51
C ALA A 14 -2.10 -9.54 17.15
N ARG A 15 -2.38 -10.72 16.58
CA ARG A 15 -3.76 -11.17 16.32
C ARG A 15 -4.60 -11.25 17.58
N SER A 16 -4.07 -11.85 18.64
CA SER A 16 -4.81 -12.01 19.90
C SER A 16 -5.20 -10.65 20.50
N MET A 17 -4.25 -9.72 20.57
CA MET A 17 -4.49 -8.39 21.12
C MET A 17 -5.45 -7.56 20.25
N LEU A 18 -5.27 -7.64 18.93
CA LEU A 18 -6.13 -6.96 17.95
C LEU A 18 -7.59 -7.37 18.10
N PHE A 19 -7.87 -8.68 18.14
CA PHE A 19 -9.25 -9.16 18.24
C PHE A 19 -9.84 -8.95 19.64
N ASP A 20 -9.04 -8.98 20.70
CA ASP A 20 -9.45 -8.57 22.04
C ASP A 20 -9.87 -7.09 22.06
N GLU A 21 -9.05 -6.21 21.47
CA GLU A 21 -9.35 -4.78 21.35
C GLU A 21 -10.66 -4.51 20.60
N LEU A 22 -10.82 -5.13 19.42
CA LEU A 22 -12.05 -5.02 18.62
C LEU A 22 -13.27 -5.57 19.37
N SER A 23 -13.13 -6.66 20.14
CA SER A 23 -14.23 -7.22 20.93
C SER A 23 -14.73 -6.28 22.02
N ARG A 24 -13.85 -5.38 22.52
CA ARG A 24 -14.20 -4.32 23.47
C ARG A 24 -14.78 -3.08 22.79
N GLY A 25 -14.93 -3.08 21.46
CA GLY A 25 -15.42 -1.94 20.69
C GLY A 25 -14.39 -0.82 20.53
N VAL A 26 -13.11 -1.10 20.76
CA VAL A 26 -12.03 -0.13 20.56
C VAL A 26 -11.50 -0.26 19.13
N CYS A 27 -11.41 0.87 18.43
CA CYS A 27 -10.83 0.95 17.11
C CYS A 27 -9.97 2.21 17.01
N THR A 28 -8.71 2.04 16.62
CA THR A 28 -7.72 3.11 16.51
C THR A 28 -6.94 2.97 15.20
N ILE A 29 -6.15 3.99 14.86
CA ILE A 29 -5.23 3.96 13.71
C ILE A 29 -4.27 2.74 13.77
N PRO A 30 -3.61 2.44 14.92
CA PRO A 30 -2.82 1.22 15.09
C PRO A 30 -3.57 -0.09 14.82
N THR A 31 -4.86 -0.15 15.15
CA THR A 31 -5.72 -1.32 14.84
C THR A 31 -5.74 -1.59 13.34
N VAL A 32 -5.95 -0.55 12.54
CA VAL A 32 -5.99 -0.63 11.06
C VAL A 32 -4.61 -0.97 10.50
N LEU A 33 -3.55 -0.31 10.98
CA LEU A 33 -2.17 -0.60 10.57
C LEU A 33 -1.79 -2.05 10.84
N THR A 34 -2.15 -2.57 12.01
CA THR A 34 -1.90 -3.96 12.38
C THR A 34 -2.60 -4.93 11.42
N LEU A 35 -3.85 -4.65 11.06
CA LEU A 35 -4.59 -5.45 10.08
C LEU A 35 -3.94 -5.45 8.69
N LEU A 36 -3.44 -4.29 8.23
CA LEU A 36 -2.72 -4.21 6.95
C LEU A 36 -1.42 -5.02 6.97
N LEU A 37 -0.63 -4.90 8.03
CA LEU A 37 0.62 -5.67 8.19
C LEU A 37 0.37 -7.17 8.27
N LEU A 38 -0.64 -7.59 9.04
CA LEU A 38 -1.05 -8.99 9.09
C LEU A 38 -1.55 -9.47 7.73
N SER A 39 -2.31 -8.64 7.00
CA SER A 39 -2.77 -8.99 5.66
C SER A 39 -1.61 -9.23 4.70
N ALA A 40 -0.62 -8.33 4.65
CA ALA A 40 0.58 -8.49 3.85
C ALA A 40 1.39 -9.72 4.25
N GLY A 41 1.56 -9.95 5.55
CA GLY A 41 2.23 -11.14 6.08
C GLY A 41 1.54 -12.45 5.67
N GLU A 42 0.22 -12.56 5.84
CA GLU A 42 -0.53 -13.74 5.42
C GLU A 42 -0.51 -13.93 3.90
N CYS A 43 -0.50 -12.84 3.13
CA CYS A 43 -0.36 -12.89 1.67
C CYS A 43 1.00 -13.49 1.27
N GLY A 44 2.10 -13.07 1.92
CA GLY A 44 3.44 -13.61 1.68
C GLY A 44 3.58 -15.10 2.04
N HIS A 45 2.82 -15.58 3.03
CA HIS A 45 2.75 -17.01 3.39
C HIS A 45 1.79 -17.83 2.51
N GLY A 46 1.09 -17.21 1.56
CA GLY A 46 0.09 -17.88 0.71
C GLY A 46 -1.26 -18.12 1.40
N ASN A 47 -1.48 -17.59 2.60
CA ASN A 47 -2.75 -17.68 3.33
C ASN A 47 -3.76 -16.64 2.81
N THR A 48 -4.14 -16.78 1.54
CA THR A 48 -4.96 -15.82 0.79
C THR A 48 -6.26 -15.44 1.47
N THR A 49 -6.92 -16.39 2.14
CA THR A 49 -8.18 -16.15 2.85
C THR A 49 -7.99 -15.21 4.03
N GLN A 50 -6.95 -15.43 4.85
CA GLN A 50 -6.67 -14.53 5.97
C GLN A 50 -6.23 -13.15 5.49
N ALA A 51 -5.37 -13.11 4.46
CA ALA A 51 -4.95 -11.87 3.83
C ALA A 51 -6.16 -11.03 3.41
N TRP A 52 -7.11 -11.63 2.69
CA TRP A 52 -8.33 -10.96 2.25
C TRP A 52 -9.22 -10.49 3.41
N ILE A 53 -9.42 -11.34 4.44
CA ILE A 53 -10.25 -10.98 5.59
C ILE A 53 -9.65 -9.80 6.35
N TYR A 54 -8.36 -9.84 6.68
CA TYR A 54 -7.71 -8.77 7.43
C TYR A 54 -7.73 -7.44 6.65
N SER A 55 -7.49 -7.48 5.34
CA SER A 55 -7.67 -6.33 4.45
C SER A 55 -9.10 -5.78 4.50
N GLY A 56 -10.11 -6.64 4.33
CA GLY A 56 -11.51 -6.22 4.34
C GLY A 56 -11.96 -5.61 5.66
N ILE A 57 -11.42 -6.07 6.80
CA ILE A 57 -11.64 -5.44 8.11
C ILE A 57 -10.98 -4.06 8.12
N ALA A 58 -9.71 -3.94 7.74
CA ALA A 58 -9.00 -2.65 7.70
C ALA A 58 -9.74 -1.60 6.87
N PHE A 59 -10.20 -1.97 5.67
CA PHE A 59 -10.90 -1.09 4.74
C PHE A 59 -12.25 -0.60 5.30
N ARG A 60 -12.94 -1.43 6.10
CA ARG A 60 -14.16 -1.00 6.81
C ARG A 60 -13.84 -0.08 7.99
N LEU A 61 -12.75 -0.35 8.71
CA LEU A 61 -12.38 0.43 9.89
C LEU A 61 -11.88 1.84 9.55
N ILE A 62 -11.22 2.06 8.41
CA ILE A 62 -10.90 3.44 7.98
C ILE A 62 -12.17 4.27 7.75
N GLY A 63 -13.26 3.65 7.28
CA GLY A 63 -14.56 4.31 7.18
C GLY A 63 -15.17 4.59 8.55
N HIS A 64 -15.08 3.64 9.48
CA HIS A 64 -15.52 3.82 10.87
C HIS A 64 -14.80 4.99 11.58
N LEU A 65 -13.51 5.17 11.31
CA LEU A 65 -12.69 6.26 11.86
C LEU A 65 -12.87 7.61 11.12
N GLY A 66 -13.67 7.64 10.05
CA GLY A 66 -13.86 8.83 9.21
C GLY A 66 -12.65 9.21 8.36
N ILE A 67 -11.68 8.30 8.17
CA ILE A 67 -10.43 8.54 7.43
C ILE A 67 -10.66 8.61 5.92
N CYS A 68 -11.76 8.02 5.42
CA CYS A 68 -12.11 8.09 3.99
C CYS A 68 -12.54 9.49 3.52
N VAL A 69 -12.67 10.46 4.41
CA VAL A 69 -13.11 11.82 4.12
C VAL A 69 -12.01 12.81 4.54
N ASP A 70 -11.64 13.71 3.63
CA ASP A 70 -10.75 14.82 3.93
C ASP A 70 -11.46 15.83 4.85
N GLY A 71 -11.11 15.77 6.14
CA GLY A 71 -11.68 16.62 7.17
C GLY A 71 -11.38 18.12 6.99
N GLN A 72 -10.31 18.48 6.29
CA GLN A 72 -9.95 19.89 6.06
C GLN A 72 -10.90 20.59 5.08
N ARG A 73 -11.70 19.81 4.34
CA ARG A 73 -12.63 20.33 3.32
C ARG A 73 -13.94 20.87 3.89
N TYR A 74 -14.27 20.58 5.15
CA TYR A 74 -15.58 20.87 5.73
C TYR A 74 -15.51 21.88 6.89
N PRO A 75 -16.31 22.96 6.85
CA PRO A 75 -16.40 23.90 7.98
C PRO A 75 -16.92 23.19 9.23
N GLY A 76 -16.23 23.37 10.37
CA GLY A 76 -16.60 22.77 11.66
C GLY A 76 -16.08 21.34 11.87
N SER A 77 -15.15 20.88 11.03
CA SER A 77 -14.40 19.65 11.30
C SER A 77 -13.54 19.78 12.56
N VAL A 78 -13.19 18.64 13.15
CA VAL A 78 -12.28 18.58 14.30
C VAL A 78 -10.92 19.15 13.86
N HIS A 79 -10.39 20.09 14.63
CA HIS A 79 -9.03 20.58 14.43
C HIS A 79 -8.04 19.47 14.73
N LEU A 80 -7.51 18.86 13.67
CA LEU A 80 -6.40 17.91 13.71
C LEU A 80 -5.09 18.66 13.51
N THR A 81 -4.01 18.17 14.12
CA THR A 81 -2.66 18.68 13.81
C THR A 81 -2.22 18.24 12.42
N ASP A 82 -1.24 18.93 11.83
CA ASP A 82 -0.69 18.57 10.51
C ASP A 82 -0.16 17.12 10.50
N GLU A 83 0.46 16.69 11.60
CA GLU A 83 0.93 15.31 11.80
C GLU A 83 -0.23 14.31 11.80
N GLU A 84 -1.32 14.59 12.51
CA GLU A 84 -2.49 13.70 12.54
C GLU A 84 -3.18 13.60 11.18
N VAL A 85 -3.23 14.71 10.42
CA VAL A 85 -3.74 14.74 9.06
C VAL A 85 -2.87 13.87 8.15
N GLU A 86 -1.55 14.02 8.21
CA GLU A 86 -0.61 13.24 7.41
C GLU A 86 -0.71 11.74 7.70
N ILE A 87 -0.77 11.33 8.97
CA ILE A 87 -0.95 9.93 9.37
C ILE A 87 -2.24 9.35 8.77
N ARG A 88 -3.34 10.10 8.82
CA ARG A 88 -4.64 9.66 8.26
C ARG A 88 -4.58 9.56 6.74
N HIS A 89 -3.95 10.51 6.06
CA HIS A 89 -3.77 10.49 4.60
C HIS A 89 -2.95 9.28 4.16
N ARG A 90 -1.80 9.04 4.82
CA ARG A 90 -0.97 7.86 4.54
C ARG A 90 -1.72 6.57 4.79
N LEU A 91 -2.49 6.47 5.88
CA LEU A 91 -3.27 5.29 6.17
C LEU A 91 -4.36 5.04 5.11
N TYR A 92 -5.09 6.09 4.69
CA TYR A 92 -6.05 5.98 3.59
C TYR A 92 -5.39 5.45 2.32
N TRP A 93 -4.29 6.08 1.88
CA TRP A 93 -3.59 5.70 0.66
C TRP A 93 -2.94 4.32 0.75
N SER A 94 -2.46 3.91 1.91
CA SER A 94 -1.96 2.56 2.16
C SER A 94 -3.07 1.53 2.00
N CYS A 95 -4.25 1.77 2.59
CA CYS A 95 -5.42 0.91 2.39
C CYS A 95 -5.85 0.89 0.92
N TYR A 96 -5.92 2.05 0.28
CA TYR A 96 -6.36 2.17 -1.11
C TYR A 96 -5.44 1.41 -2.07
N PHE A 97 -4.12 1.60 -1.92
CA PHE A 97 -3.10 0.88 -2.68
C PHE A 97 -3.19 -0.63 -2.43
N TRP A 98 -3.21 -1.03 -1.16
CA TRP A 98 -3.23 -2.45 -0.80
C TRP A 98 -4.48 -3.16 -1.30
N ASP A 99 -5.65 -2.51 -1.28
CA ASP A 99 -6.90 -3.01 -1.87
C ASP A 99 -6.72 -3.36 -3.35
N LYS A 100 -5.98 -2.56 -4.12
CA LYS A 100 -5.76 -2.83 -5.55
C LYS A 100 -4.78 -3.99 -5.76
N ILE A 101 -3.69 -4.02 -5.00
CA ILE A 101 -2.69 -5.08 -5.10
C ILE A 101 -3.27 -6.44 -4.70
N ILE A 102 -3.98 -6.51 -3.57
CA ILE A 102 -4.56 -7.78 -3.10
C ILE A 102 -5.71 -8.25 -4.00
N SER A 103 -6.48 -7.31 -4.56
CA SER A 103 -7.55 -7.62 -5.53
C SER A 103 -6.99 -8.18 -6.82
N LEU A 104 -5.94 -7.55 -7.38
CA LEU A 104 -5.22 -8.07 -8.53
C LEU A 104 -4.66 -9.47 -8.26
N TYR A 105 -4.00 -9.65 -7.12
CA TYR A 105 -3.37 -10.93 -6.75
C TYR A 105 -4.40 -12.07 -6.61
N LEU A 106 -5.57 -11.79 -6.06
CA LEU A 106 -6.61 -12.79 -5.80
C LEU A 106 -7.66 -12.89 -6.91
N GLY A 107 -7.56 -12.08 -7.97
CA GLY A 107 -8.55 -12.02 -9.05
C GLY A 107 -9.93 -11.55 -8.58
N ARG A 108 -9.98 -10.51 -7.77
CA ARG A 108 -11.21 -9.97 -7.17
C ARG A 108 -11.38 -8.49 -7.54
N SER A 109 -12.62 -8.00 -7.44
CA SER A 109 -12.90 -6.58 -7.60
C SER A 109 -12.45 -5.79 -6.35
N PRO A 110 -11.77 -4.65 -6.52
CA PRO A 110 -11.45 -3.73 -5.44
C PRO A 110 -12.67 -3.21 -4.68
N SER A 111 -12.51 -2.97 -3.38
CA SER A 111 -13.61 -2.47 -2.53
C SER A 111 -13.57 -0.96 -2.28
N LEU A 112 -12.38 -0.35 -2.26
CA LEU A 112 -12.22 1.07 -1.93
C LEU A 112 -12.25 1.93 -3.19
N GLN A 113 -13.16 2.89 -3.22
CA GLN A 113 -13.29 3.88 -4.29
C GLN A 113 -12.68 5.22 -3.87
N HIS A 114 -11.97 5.88 -4.79
CA HIS A 114 -11.45 7.22 -4.57
C HIS A 114 -12.42 8.24 -5.13
N THR A 115 -12.81 9.22 -4.32
CA THR A 115 -13.83 10.22 -4.68
C THR A 115 -13.34 11.64 -4.38
N GLN A 116 -14.12 12.64 -4.78
CA GLN A 116 -13.80 14.05 -4.53
C GLN A 116 -13.72 14.42 -3.05
N VAL A 117 -14.30 13.60 -2.16
CA VAL A 117 -14.25 13.84 -0.71
C VAL A 117 -13.12 13.07 -0.04
N SER A 118 -12.44 12.19 -0.76
CA SER A 118 -11.34 11.39 -0.23
C SER A 118 -10.08 12.22 -0.02
N PRO A 119 -9.16 11.78 0.87
CA PRO A 119 -7.87 12.42 1.08
C PRO A 119 -7.11 12.70 -0.23
N PRO A 120 -6.49 13.88 -0.39
CA PRO A 120 -5.73 14.21 -1.58
C PRO A 120 -4.45 13.37 -1.68
N GLN A 121 -3.92 13.24 -2.91
CA GLN A 121 -2.60 12.62 -3.18
C GLN A 121 -1.45 13.60 -2.90
N ILE A 122 -1.43 14.17 -1.70
CA ILE A 122 -0.40 15.11 -1.25
C ILE A 122 0.26 14.52 0.00
N ASN A 123 1.58 14.53 0.01
CA ASN A 123 2.38 14.18 1.18
C ASN A 123 2.93 15.47 1.79
N MET A 124 2.73 15.65 3.08
CA MET A 124 3.23 16.80 3.84
C MET A 124 4.54 16.49 4.59
N ASP A 125 4.99 15.23 4.57
CA ASP A 125 6.19 14.74 5.26
C ASP A 125 7.18 14.04 4.29
N ASP A 126 8.36 14.61 4.14
CA ASP A 126 9.46 14.08 3.32
C ASP A 126 10.60 13.47 4.15
N SER A 127 10.39 13.26 5.46
CA SER A 127 11.43 12.78 6.38
C SER A 127 12.13 11.49 5.92
N ALA A 128 11.37 10.55 5.35
CA ALA A 128 11.88 9.27 4.86
C ALA A 128 12.47 9.31 3.43
N GLU A 129 12.45 10.46 2.74
CA GLU A 129 12.88 10.56 1.34
C GLU A 129 14.38 10.31 1.17
N ASN A 130 15.18 10.87 2.08
CA ASN A 130 16.64 10.86 2.01
C ASN A 130 17.28 9.79 2.93
N GLU A 131 16.47 8.89 3.49
CA GLU A 131 16.98 7.77 4.28
C GLU A 131 17.86 6.85 3.42
N LEU A 132 18.95 6.36 3.99
CA LEU A 132 19.82 5.41 3.31
C LEU A 132 19.13 4.05 3.23
N TRP A 133 19.04 3.50 2.02
CA TRP A 133 18.55 2.16 1.80
C TRP A 133 19.54 1.14 2.39
N VAL A 134 18.99 0.14 3.07
CA VAL A 134 19.74 -0.99 3.62
C VAL A 134 19.08 -2.31 3.22
N PRO A 135 19.84 -3.38 2.93
CA PRO A 135 19.27 -4.69 2.64
C PRO A 135 18.49 -5.26 3.84
N PHE A 136 17.36 -5.91 3.55
CA PHE A 136 16.40 -6.43 4.54
C PHE A 136 17.03 -7.39 5.59
N ASP A 137 18.01 -8.20 5.19
CA ASP A 137 18.66 -9.19 6.07
C ASP A 137 20.08 -8.79 6.49
N SER A 138 20.47 -7.52 6.37
CA SER A 138 21.83 -7.11 6.71
C SER A 138 22.05 -7.18 8.22
N PRO A 139 22.94 -8.05 8.73
CA PRO A 139 23.37 -7.96 10.12
C PRO A 139 24.02 -6.58 10.32
N HIS A 140 23.63 -5.88 11.39
CA HIS A 140 24.26 -4.60 11.74
C HIS A 140 25.79 -4.73 11.72
N GLY A 141 26.45 -4.04 10.78
CA GLY A 141 27.90 -4.07 10.62
C GLY A 141 28.46 -5.02 9.55
N SER A 142 27.64 -5.60 8.67
CA SER A 142 28.13 -6.37 7.52
C SER A 142 28.55 -5.49 6.33
N ASP A 143 29.67 -5.84 5.68
CA ASP A 143 30.13 -5.23 4.42
C ASP A 143 29.27 -5.72 3.24
N TRP A 144 28.15 -5.05 2.98
CA TRP A 144 27.35 -5.29 1.78
C TRP A 144 27.96 -4.60 0.56
N LYS A 145 27.79 -5.21 -0.64
CA LYS A 145 28.46 -4.80 -1.88
C LYS A 145 27.65 -3.84 -2.77
N TYR A 146 26.48 -3.42 -2.32
CA TYR A 146 25.72 -2.41 -3.06
C TYR A 146 26.31 -1.02 -2.76
N PRO A 147 26.29 -0.09 -3.71
CA PRO A 147 26.65 1.29 -3.43
C PRO A 147 25.61 1.92 -2.49
N PRO A 148 26.00 2.88 -1.62
CA PRO A 148 25.04 3.68 -0.86
C PRO A 148 24.02 4.32 -1.79
N ALA A 149 22.74 4.07 -1.51
CA ALA A 149 21.62 4.63 -2.26
C ALA A 149 20.57 5.11 -1.28
N THR A 150 19.84 6.16 -1.65
CA THR A 150 18.68 6.65 -0.93
C THR A 150 17.47 5.75 -1.20
N ALA A 151 16.65 5.51 -0.18
CA ALA A 151 15.47 4.66 -0.28
C ALA A 151 14.32 5.31 -1.06
N HIS A 152 14.26 6.65 -1.11
CA HIS A 152 13.21 7.42 -1.79
C HIS A 152 11.80 6.95 -1.38
N SER A 153 11.62 6.58 -0.11
CA SER A 153 10.41 5.88 0.35
C SER A 153 9.16 6.73 0.15
N THR A 154 9.26 8.03 0.38
CA THR A 154 8.17 8.99 0.15
C THR A 154 7.80 9.07 -1.32
N SER A 155 8.75 9.35 -2.22
CA SER A 155 8.51 9.43 -3.67
C SER A 155 7.99 8.10 -4.24
N CYS A 156 8.52 6.97 -3.77
CA CYS A 156 8.09 5.63 -4.16
C CYS A 156 6.63 5.37 -3.77
N PHE A 157 6.28 5.62 -2.51
CA PHE A 157 4.92 5.45 -2.01
C PHE A 157 3.91 6.33 -2.79
N MET A 158 4.23 7.60 -3.01
CA MET A 158 3.36 8.51 -3.76
C MET A 158 3.16 8.07 -5.21
N SER A 159 4.23 7.61 -5.86
CA SER A 159 4.16 7.10 -7.23
C SER A 159 3.32 5.83 -7.31
N ALA A 160 3.45 4.93 -6.33
CA ALA A 160 2.64 3.71 -6.22
C ALA A 160 1.15 4.02 -5.97
N CYS A 161 0.85 5.02 -5.14
CA CYS A 161 -0.54 5.47 -4.90
C CYS A 161 -1.16 6.04 -6.18
N ARG A 162 -0.43 6.86 -6.94
CA ARG A 162 -0.89 7.37 -8.24
C ARG A 162 -1.16 6.24 -9.23
N LEU A 163 -0.26 5.26 -9.31
CA LEU A 163 -0.46 4.08 -10.17
C LEU A 163 -1.69 3.27 -9.74
N SER A 164 -1.95 3.15 -8.44
CA SER A 164 -3.12 2.41 -7.95
C SER A 164 -4.46 3.02 -8.37
N VAL A 165 -4.52 4.32 -8.67
CA VAL A 165 -5.73 4.95 -9.22
C VAL A 165 -5.95 4.51 -10.66
N ILE A 166 -4.90 4.42 -11.47
CA ILE A 166 -4.98 3.88 -12.85
C ILE A 166 -5.38 2.40 -12.80
N PHE A 167 -4.76 1.63 -11.90
CA PHE A 167 -5.10 0.22 -11.71
C PHE A 167 -6.53 0.01 -11.24
N ASN A 168 -7.09 0.90 -10.41
CA ASN A 168 -8.49 0.80 -9.99
C ASN A 168 -9.44 0.66 -11.19
N GLU A 169 -9.31 1.54 -12.17
CA GLU A 169 -10.17 1.55 -13.35
C GLU A 169 -10.03 0.25 -14.14
N ILE A 170 -8.79 -0.19 -14.38
CA ILE A 170 -8.51 -1.45 -15.07
C ILE A 170 -9.12 -2.64 -14.31
N LEU A 171 -8.94 -2.69 -12.99
CA LEU A 171 -9.40 -3.79 -12.15
C LEU A 171 -10.92 -3.87 -12.07
N ILE A 172 -11.61 -2.73 -12.02
CA ILE A 172 -13.08 -2.70 -12.02
C ILE A 172 -13.61 -3.30 -13.32
N HIS A 173 -13.02 -2.97 -14.48
CA HIS A 173 -13.42 -3.56 -15.76
C HIS A 173 -12.97 -5.02 -15.94
N MET A 174 -11.84 -5.43 -15.36
CA MET A 174 -11.38 -6.82 -15.49
C MET A 174 -12.09 -7.79 -14.56
N TYR A 175 -12.50 -7.34 -13.37
CA TYR A 175 -13.01 -8.19 -12.31
C TYR A 175 -14.45 -7.85 -11.88
N ASP A 176 -15.23 -7.16 -12.72
CA ASP A 176 -16.67 -6.96 -12.47
C ASP A 176 -17.37 -8.31 -12.42
N PRO A 177 -17.92 -8.72 -11.25
CA PRO A 177 -18.60 -10.01 -11.13
C PRO A 177 -20.05 -9.96 -11.59
N LEU A 178 -20.60 -8.78 -11.89
CA LEU A 178 -22.01 -8.55 -12.18
C LEU A 178 -22.28 -8.37 -13.67
N LEU A 179 -21.33 -7.77 -14.41
CA LEU A 179 -21.47 -7.47 -15.82
C LEU A 179 -20.24 -7.97 -16.59
N GLU A 180 -20.48 -8.77 -17.64
CA GLU A 180 -19.45 -9.00 -18.64
C GLU A 180 -19.23 -7.69 -19.39
N ASN A 181 -18.03 -7.11 -19.26
CA ASN A 181 -17.68 -5.89 -19.97
C ASN A 181 -17.76 -6.15 -21.47
N THR A 182 -18.49 -5.29 -22.16
CA THR A 182 -18.61 -5.32 -23.61
C THR A 182 -17.25 -5.04 -24.25
N GLU A 183 -17.06 -5.49 -25.49
CA GLU A 183 -15.83 -5.18 -26.25
C GLU A 183 -15.62 -3.65 -26.35
N ALA A 184 -16.69 -2.87 -26.46
CA ALA A 184 -16.62 -1.41 -26.50
C ALA A 184 -16.08 -0.81 -25.18
N GLU A 185 -16.59 -1.25 -24.03
CA GLU A 185 -16.14 -0.79 -22.70
C GLU A 185 -14.68 -1.17 -22.45
N MET A 186 -14.28 -2.37 -22.86
CA MET A 186 -12.87 -2.80 -22.75
C MET A 186 -11.96 -1.96 -23.64
N GLN A 187 -12.38 -1.64 -24.87
CA GLN A 187 -11.62 -0.76 -25.77
C GLN A 187 -11.54 0.67 -25.22
N GLU A 188 -12.62 1.21 -24.66
CA GLU A 188 -12.64 2.53 -24.03
C GLU A 188 -11.70 2.58 -22.80
N CYS A 189 -11.72 1.55 -21.96
CA CYS A 189 -10.79 1.40 -20.86
C CYS A 189 -9.34 1.40 -21.36
N LEU A 190 -9.01 0.62 -22.39
CA LEU A 190 -7.66 0.60 -22.96
C LEU A 190 -7.24 1.97 -23.52
N GLN A 191 -8.13 2.64 -24.26
CA GLN A 191 -7.89 3.96 -24.83
C GLN A 191 -7.67 5.04 -23.76
N THR A 192 -8.27 4.89 -22.58
CA THR A 192 -8.14 5.83 -21.47
C THR A 192 -6.93 5.52 -20.59
N GLN A 193 -6.73 4.24 -20.25
CA GLN A 193 -5.73 3.83 -19.27
C GLN A 193 -4.32 3.67 -19.86
N ASP A 194 -4.15 3.32 -21.14
CA ASP A 194 -2.82 3.27 -21.80
C ASP A 194 -2.11 4.64 -21.78
N PRO A 195 -2.72 5.75 -22.24
CA PRO A 195 -2.05 7.06 -22.17
C PRO A 195 -1.86 7.53 -20.74
N ALA A 196 -2.78 7.22 -19.81
CA ALA A 196 -2.61 7.54 -18.39
C ALA A 196 -1.40 6.82 -17.77
N MET A 197 -1.21 5.54 -18.09
CA MET A 197 -0.07 4.75 -17.63
C MET A 197 1.25 5.25 -18.24
N ARG A 198 1.25 5.62 -19.52
CA ARG A 198 2.41 6.25 -20.17
C ARG A 198 2.77 7.58 -19.52
N LEU A 199 1.78 8.43 -19.29
CA LEU A 199 1.97 9.73 -18.63
C LEU A 199 2.53 9.55 -17.21
N TRP A 200 1.99 8.61 -16.45
CA TRP A 200 2.52 8.26 -15.13
C TRP A 200 3.99 7.84 -15.20
N TRP A 201 4.35 6.99 -16.16
CA TRP A 201 5.74 6.56 -16.37
C TRP A 201 6.66 7.72 -16.77
N GLU A 202 6.20 8.62 -17.65
CA GLU A 202 6.96 9.80 -18.06
C GLU A 202 7.23 10.74 -16.88
N GLN A 203 6.23 10.97 -16.04
CA GLN A 203 6.29 11.83 -14.86
C GLN A 203 7.05 11.22 -13.68
N LEU A 204 7.35 9.92 -13.71
CA LEU A 204 8.10 9.26 -12.65
C LEU A 204 9.48 9.94 -12.47
N PRO A 205 9.91 10.26 -11.24
CA PRO A 205 11.23 10.82 -11.00
C PRO A 205 12.35 9.94 -11.59
N PRO A 206 13.43 10.52 -12.14
CA PRO A 206 14.51 9.74 -12.77
C PRO A 206 15.11 8.67 -11.84
N HIS A 207 15.24 8.96 -10.55
CA HIS A 207 15.79 8.03 -9.56
C HIS A 207 14.86 6.84 -9.24
N LEU A 208 13.58 6.89 -9.63
CA LEU A 208 12.62 5.79 -9.53
C LEU A 208 12.46 5.01 -10.85
N LYS A 209 13.01 5.50 -11.96
CA LYS A 209 12.98 4.79 -13.25
C LYS A 209 14.02 3.68 -13.24
N ILE A 210 13.57 2.46 -13.51
CA ILE A 210 14.47 1.31 -13.60
C ILE A 210 15.24 1.38 -14.92
N GLU A 211 16.53 1.72 -14.84
CA GLU A 211 17.44 1.63 -15.96
C GLU A 211 18.19 0.30 -15.92
N LEU A 212 17.71 -0.68 -16.69
CA LEU A 212 18.32 -2.02 -16.77
C LEU A 212 19.80 -1.97 -17.21
N SER A 213 20.19 -0.95 -17.98
CA SER A 213 21.57 -0.70 -18.40
C SER A 213 22.49 -0.18 -17.29
N ALA A 214 21.93 0.36 -16.20
CA ALA A 214 22.67 0.95 -15.08
C ALA A 214 22.73 0.04 -13.84
N MET A 215 22.27 -1.21 -13.95
CA MET A 215 22.30 -2.15 -12.82
C MET A 215 23.74 -2.48 -12.39
N PRO A 216 24.05 -2.50 -11.07
CA PRO A 216 25.35 -2.92 -10.59
C PRO A 216 25.70 -4.33 -11.07
N GLN A 217 26.92 -4.54 -11.55
CA GLN A 217 27.41 -5.85 -12.01
C GLN A 217 27.53 -6.90 -10.87
N THR A 218 27.19 -6.55 -9.63
CA THR A 218 27.36 -7.37 -8.43
C THR A 218 26.19 -8.32 -8.18
N LEU A 219 25.84 -9.15 -9.16
CA LEU A 219 25.15 -10.42 -8.90
C LEU A 219 26.22 -11.50 -8.69
N GLY A 220 26.70 -11.60 -7.45
CA GLY A 220 27.35 -12.85 -7.01
C GLY A 220 26.34 -13.99 -7.18
N ALA A 221 26.81 -15.15 -7.67
CA ALA A 221 25.98 -16.28 -8.09
C ALA A 221 24.82 -16.59 -7.13
N PRO A 222 23.64 -17.03 -7.64
CA PRO A 222 22.57 -17.50 -6.79
C PRO A 222 23.12 -18.59 -5.87
N LEU A 223 22.79 -18.48 -4.57
CA LEU A 223 23.08 -19.51 -3.59
C LEU A 223 22.53 -20.84 -4.12
N ALA A 224 23.45 -21.79 -4.34
CA ALA A 224 23.15 -23.15 -4.74
C ALA A 224 22.47 -23.95 -3.62
#